data_AF-A0A365H0I9-F1
#
_entry.id   AF-A0A365H0I9-F1
#
_cell.length_a   1.000
_cell.length_b   1.000
_cell.length_c   1.000
_cell.angle_alpha   90.00
_cell.angle_beta   90.00
_cell.angle_gamma   90.00
#
_symmetry.space_group_name_H-M   'P 1'
#
loop_
_entity.id
_entity.type
_entity.pdbx_description
1 polymer ?
#
loop_
_entity_poly.entity_id
_entity_poly.type
_entity_poly.pdbx_seq_one_letter_code
_entity_poly.pdbx_strand_id
1 'polypeptide(L)'
;MGIRLDTTFTERTSLESWDFGDFPYALEPLTLPVPGMAPLAAGDPPQGDFAAVCRELRAFTGAWDTPVEADPFQSYDRLFWFRWITGHQLTFAVWQLMGRLIKPVAERGQASAAELDALTAYTHGYCAMLLYTGSCPRPVYTGLIRPSMFLQHPGFSGTWAPDFGPVRALFRGRPQPWTDGPEAAGLRAAVETHKTIHDGIAAKLVPSGRSLLQQSMSETSVKSSAKTAVLYDNYFLTLRAPTRADRIVDQLLRRLRAVALDVAANDLYPLGHGVPRMPAEYGQDEVIACEYGLFKILSRVGETAAGLVPAHT
;
A
#
# COMPACT_ATOMS: atom_id res chain seq x y z
N MET A 1 -48.66 30.13 7.75
CA MET A 1 -47.91 29.61 8.90
C MET A 1 -46.60 29.05 8.36
N GLY A 2 -45.57 29.90 8.29
CA GLY A 2 -44.27 29.55 7.73
C GLY A 2 -43.32 29.16 8.85
N ILE A 3 -42.72 27.98 8.74
CA ILE A 3 -41.67 27.54 9.66
C ILE A 3 -40.33 28.00 9.05
N ARG A 4 -39.71 29.00 9.67
CA ARG A 4 -38.29 29.29 9.48
C ARG A 4 -37.50 28.23 10.23
N LEU A 5 -36.64 27.49 9.51
CA LEU A 5 -35.53 26.77 10.11
C LEU A 5 -34.30 27.65 9.95
N ASP A 6 -34.06 28.46 10.98
CA ASP A 6 -32.78 29.11 11.21
C ASP A 6 -32.02 28.22 12.22
N THR A 7 -31.08 27.44 11.72
CA THR A 7 -30.04 26.83 12.55
C THR A 7 -28.80 26.66 11.69
N THR A 8 -27.91 27.64 11.83
CA THR A 8 -26.47 27.61 11.59
C THR A 8 -25.90 26.20 11.46
N PHE A 9 -25.62 25.80 10.22
CA PHE A 9 -24.80 24.64 9.87
C PHE A 9 -23.36 24.97 10.30
N THR A 10 -22.99 24.57 11.51
CA THR A 10 -21.59 24.58 11.92
C THR A 10 -20.94 23.44 11.16
N GLU A 11 -20.11 23.77 10.19
CA GLU A 11 -19.41 22.86 9.29
C GLU A 11 -18.48 21.95 10.12
N ARG A 12 -19.04 20.86 10.65
CA ARG A 12 -18.26 19.69 11.02
C ARG A 12 -17.67 19.15 9.73
N THR A 13 -16.37 19.32 9.53
CA THR A 13 -15.59 18.59 8.54
C THR A 13 -15.86 17.10 8.74
N SER A 14 -16.74 16.52 7.91
CA SER A 14 -17.23 15.16 8.09
C SER A 14 -16.13 14.17 7.73
N LEU A 15 -15.39 13.73 8.75
CA LEU A 15 -14.70 12.43 8.76
C LEU A 15 -15.70 11.25 8.65
N GLU A 16 -16.99 11.52 8.47
CA GLU A 16 -18.12 10.63 8.74
C GLU A 16 -18.68 9.89 7.50
N SER A 17 -18.30 10.22 6.26
CA SER A 17 -18.81 9.50 5.08
C SER A 17 -17.74 8.66 4.38
N TRP A 18 -17.86 7.34 4.50
CA TRP A 18 -17.16 6.38 3.66
C TRP A 18 -17.61 6.53 2.20
N ASP A 19 -16.69 6.87 1.30
CA ASP A 19 -16.97 7.11 -0.13
C ASP A 19 -16.16 6.18 -1.06
N PHE A 20 -15.46 5.20 -0.50
CA PHE A 20 -14.62 4.27 -1.24
C PHE A 20 -15.40 3.02 -1.67
N GLY A 21 -15.52 2.80 -2.98
CA GLY A 21 -16.24 1.63 -3.53
C GLY A 21 -17.75 1.64 -3.26
N ASP A 22 -18.35 2.82 -3.10
CA ASP A 22 -19.78 3.05 -2.84
C ASP A 22 -20.32 2.55 -1.49
N PHE A 23 -19.64 1.62 -0.81
CA PHE A 23 -20.03 1.08 0.50
C PHE A 23 -18.81 0.72 1.36
N PRO A 24 -18.91 0.75 2.71
CA PRO A 24 -17.86 0.32 3.63
C PRO A 24 -17.21 -1.01 3.23
N TYR A 25 -15.88 -1.01 3.11
CA TYR A 25 -15.08 -2.19 2.74
C TYR A 25 -15.45 -2.82 1.39
N ALA A 26 -16.04 -2.05 0.47
CA ALA A 26 -16.12 -2.42 -0.93
C ALA A 26 -14.78 -2.16 -1.64
N LEU A 27 -14.65 -2.68 -2.86
CA LEU A 27 -13.42 -2.62 -3.65
C LEU A 27 -13.60 -1.72 -4.87
N GLU A 28 -12.61 -0.86 -5.13
CA GLU A 28 -12.50 -0.13 -6.38
C GLU A 28 -11.45 -0.80 -7.28
N PRO A 29 -11.70 -0.91 -8.61
CA PRO A 29 -10.66 -1.29 -9.54
C PRO A 29 -9.49 -0.28 -9.50
N LEU A 30 -8.26 -0.78 -9.63
CA LEU A 30 -7.08 0.07 -9.78
C LEU A 30 -6.68 0.11 -11.25
N THR A 31 -6.67 1.28 -11.87
CA THR A 31 -6.20 1.44 -13.25
C THR A 31 -4.76 1.91 -13.26
N LEU A 32 -3.87 1.11 -13.86
CA LEU A 32 -2.44 1.42 -14.03
C LEU A 32 -2.03 1.38 -15.50
N PRO A 33 -0.92 2.06 -15.87
CA PRO A 33 -0.32 1.90 -17.18
C PRO A 33 0.01 0.44 -17.49
N VAL A 34 0.01 0.11 -18.78
CA VAL A 34 0.58 -1.15 -19.27
C VAL A 34 2.05 -1.22 -18.82
N PRO A 35 2.53 -2.34 -18.26
CA PRO A 35 3.91 -2.46 -17.79
C PRO A 35 4.92 -2.08 -18.88
N GLY A 36 5.87 -1.22 -18.53
CA GLY A 36 6.88 -0.70 -19.46
C GLY A 36 6.44 0.50 -20.30
N MET A 37 5.16 0.86 -20.31
CA MET A 37 4.69 2.12 -20.89
C MET A 37 4.76 3.25 -19.86
N ALA A 38 5.22 4.42 -20.30
CA ALA A 38 5.12 5.62 -19.50
C ALA A 38 3.64 6.03 -19.33
N PRO A 39 3.24 6.59 -18.17
CA PRO A 39 1.94 7.22 -18.04
C PRO A 39 1.75 8.32 -19.09
N LEU A 40 0.51 8.57 -19.48
CA LEU A 40 0.16 9.75 -20.25
C LEU A 40 0.52 11.01 -19.43
N ALA A 41 0.93 12.07 -20.14
CA ALA A 41 1.15 13.37 -19.51
C ALA A 41 -0.11 13.82 -18.76
N ALA A 42 0.08 14.57 -17.68
CA ALA A 42 -1.04 15.26 -17.04
C ALA A 42 -1.69 16.19 -18.08
N GLY A 43 -3.01 16.16 -18.16
CA GLY A 43 -3.82 17.14 -18.89
C GLY A 43 -4.33 18.21 -17.93
N ASP A 44 -5.55 18.71 -18.16
CA ASP A 44 -6.24 19.63 -17.25
C ASP A 44 -6.16 19.17 -15.78
N PRO A 45 -6.12 20.11 -14.80
CA PRO A 45 -5.91 19.80 -13.40
C PRO A 45 -6.87 18.69 -12.93
N PRO A 46 -6.39 17.82 -12.03
CA PRO A 46 -7.17 16.70 -11.55
C PRO A 46 -8.49 17.21 -10.95
N GLN A 47 -9.56 16.43 -11.13
CA GLN A 47 -10.87 16.74 -10.53
C GLN A 47 -10.85 16.67 -8.99
N GLY A 48 -9.82 16.07 -8.38
CA GLY A 48 -9.67 15.94 -6.94
C GLY A 48 -8.75 16.99 -6.32
N ASP A 49 -9.17 17.58 -5.20
CA ASP A 49 -8.31 18.42 -4.36
C ASP A 49 -7.32 17.52 -3.58
N PHE A 50 -6.16 17.24 -4.18
CA PHE A 50 -5.09 16.46 -3.54
C PHE A 50 -4.66 17.06 -2.20
N ALA A 51 -4.71 18.40 -2.08
CA ALA A 51 -4.37 19.07 -0.84
C ALA A 51 -5.42 18.84 0.24
N ALA A 52 -6.71 18.75 -0.10
CA ALA A 52 -7.77 18.34 0.84
C ALA A 52 -7.51 16.94 1.39
N VAL A 53 -7.30 15.95 0.52
CA VAL A 53 -7.04 14.58 0.99
C VAL A 53 -5.78 14.51 1.84
N CYS A 54 -4.71 15.25 1.49
CA CYS A 54 -3.51 15.32 2.33
C CYS A 54 -3.77 16.02 3.67
N ARG A 55 -4.63 17.05 3.73
CA ARG A 55 -5.06 17.68 5.00
C ARG A 55 -5.80 16.67 5.88
N GLU A 56 -6.70 15.88 5.30
CA GLU A 56 -7.42 14.81 6.02
C GLU A 56 -6.45 13.74 6.55
N LEU A 57 -5.52 13.25 5.70
CA LEU A 57 -4.50 12.28 6.13
C LEU A 57 -3.64 12.81 7.27
N ARG A 58 -3.26 14.09 7.24
CA ARG A 58 -2.56 14.74 8.36
C ARG A 58 -3.39 14.77 9.63
N ALA A 59 -4.71 14.97 9.55
CA ALA A 59 -5.57 15.01 10.73
C ALA A 59 -5.53 13.68 11.52
N PHE A 60 -5.43 12.54 10.84
CA PHE A 60 -5.27 11.23 11.50
C PHE A 60 -3.97 11.09 12.30
N THR A 61 -2.91 11.86 11.96
CA THR A 61 -1.63 11.78 12.67
C THR A 61 -1.69 12.30 14.11
N GLY A 62 -2.67 13.15 14.43
CA GLY A 62 -2.88 13.74 15.75
C GLY A 62 -4.07 13.17 16.52
N ALA A 63 -4.86 12.28 15.92
CA ALA A 63 -6.18 11.89 16.42
C ALA A 63 -6.30 10.39 16.76
N TRP A 64 -5.21 9.74 17.21
CA TRP A 64 -5.19 8.31 17.55
C TRP A 64 -6.30 7.90 18.54
N ASP A 65 -6.74 8.82 19.40
CA ASP A 65 -7.71 8.54 20.46
C ASP A 65 -9.15 8.98 20.15
N THR A 66 -9.43 9.49 18.94
CA THR A 66 -10.81 9.89 18.58
C THR A 66 -11.48 8.74 17.82
N PRO A 67 -12.47 8.05 18.41
CA PRO A 67 -13.19 7.00 17.72
C PRO A 67 -13.84 7.58 16.46
N VAL A 68 -13.54 7.00 15.31
CA VAL A 68 -14.31 7.25 14.09
C VAL A 68 -15.52 6.33 14.13
N GLU A 69 -16.73 6.89 14.17
CA GLU A 69 -17.94 6.11 13.94
C GLU A 69 -17.92 5.62 12.49
N ALA A 70 -17.64 4.32 12.31
CA ALA A 70 -17.76 3.65 11.03
C ALA A 70 -18.94 2.69 11.06
N ASP A 71 -19.63 2.58 9.93
CA ASP A 71 -20.62 1.53 9.73
C ASP A 71 -19.99 0.15 9.98
N PRO A 72 -20.69 -0.75 10.69
CA PRO A 72 -20.12 -2.03 11.08
C PRO A 72 -19.73 -2.85 9.84
N PHE A 73 -18.47 -3.30 9.78
CA PHE A 73 -18.09 -4.33 8.83
C PHE A 73 -18.91 -5.59 9.12
N GLN A 74 -19.58 -6.12 8.10
CA GLN A 74 -20.50 -7.25 8.29
C GLN A 74 -19.80 -8.53 8.79
N SER A 75 -18.50 -8.68 8.52
CA SER A 75 -17.67 -9.79 9.01
C SER A 75 -16.18 -9.47 8.95
N TYR A 76 -15.40 -10.09 9.83
CA TYR A 76 -13.93 -9.99 9.79
C TYR A 76 -13.33 -10.48 8.47
N ASP A 77 -13.96 -11.47 7.83
CA ASP A 77 -13.56 -11.95 6.51
C ASP A 77 -13.63 -10.83 5.47
N ARG A 78 -14.72 -10.03 5.47
CA ARG A 78 -14.85 -8.88 4.56
C ARG A 78 -13.81 -7.81 4.85
N LEU A 79 -13.57 -7.49 6.12
CA LEU A 79 -12.56 -6.52 6.54
C LEU A 79 -11.16 -6.94 6.05
N PHE A 80 -10.71 -8.15 6.38
CA PHE A 80 -9.37 -8.60 6.00
C PHE A 80 -9.24 -8.87 4.50
N TRP A 81 -10.31 -9.24 3.80
CA TRP A 81 -10.34 -9.29 2.34
C TRP A 81 -10.12 -7.89 1.74
N PHE A 82 -10.82 -6.87 2.26
CA PHE A 82 -10.61 -5.49 1.88
C PHE A 82 -9.16 -5.05 2.12
N ARG A 83 -8.60 -5.29 3.32
CA ARG A 83 -7.20 -4.97 3.63
C ARG A 83 -6.24 -5.65 2.66
N TRP A 84 -6.49 -6.92 2.36
CA TRP A 84 -5.67 -7.70 1.44
C TRP A 84 -5.66 -7.09 0.04
N ILE A 85 -6.82 -6.84 -0.56
CA ILE A 85 -6.89 -6.29 -1.92
C ILE A 85 -6.41 -4.83 -1.97
N THR A 86 -6.93 -3.96 -1.11
CA THR A 86 -6.62 -2.53 -1.12
C THR A 86 -5.16 -2.24 -0.80
N GLY A 87 -4.55 -2.95 0.16
CA GLY A 87 -3.13 -2.76 0.49
C GLY A 87 -2.18 -3.22 -0.62
N HIS A 88 -2.52 -4.30 -1.35
CA HIS A 88 -1.76 -4.70 -2.54
C HIS A 88 -1.93 -3.69 -3.68
N GLN A 89 -3.14 -3.18 -3.92
CA GLN A 89 -3.35 -2.11 -4.91
C GLN A 89 -2.55 -0.85 -4.60
N LEU A 90 -2.51 -0.42 -3.34
CA LEU A 90 -1.64 0.69 -2.89
C LEU A 90 -0.17 0.40 -3.17
N THR A 91 0.28 -0.82 -2.88
CA THR A 91 1.65 -1.27 -3.18
C THR A 91 1.97 -1.13 -4.67
N PHE A 92 1.06 -1.53 -5.56
CA PHE A 92 1.28 -1.42 -7.01
C PHE A 92 1.37 0.02 -7.48
N ALA A 93 0.50 0.90 -6.96
CA ALA A 93 0.55 2.33 -7.25
C ALA A 93 1.87 2.96 -6.75
N VAL A 94 2.31 2.60 -5.55
CA VAL A 94 3.61 3.02 -4.99
C VAL A 94 4.77 2.54 -5.86
N TRP A 95 4.78 1.27 -6.27
CA TRP A 95 5.83 0.74 -7.15
C TRP A 95 5.86 1.44 -8.52
N GLN A 96 4.71 1.80 -9.07
CA GLN A 96 4.62 2.61 -10.28
C GLN A 96 5.27 4.00 -10.09
N LEU A 97 4.99 4.68 -8.98
CA LEU A 97 5.62 5.97 -8.66
C LEU A 97 7.14 5.83 -8.44
N MET A 98 7.58 4.81 -7.70
CA MET A 98 8.99 4.50 -7.50
C MET A 98 9.69 4.18 -8.82
N GLY A 99 9.10 3.35 -9.68
CA GLY A 99 9.68 2.98 -10.98
C GLY A 99 9.92 4.19 -11.88
N ARG A 100 9.03 5.19 -11.82
CA ARG A 100 9.18 6.47 -12.54
C ARG A 100 10.33 7.32 -12.03
N LEU A 101 10.65 7.24 -10.74
CA LEU A 101 11.83 7.90 -10.15
C LEU A 101 13.11 7.12 -10.43
N ILE A 102 13.08 5.80 -10.24
CA ILE A 102 14.27 4.94 -10.37
C ILE A 102 14.80 4.92 -11.79
N LYS A 103 13.94 4.90 -12.82
CA LYS A 103 14.38 4.81 -14.21
C LYS A 103 15.38 5.93 -14.59
N PRO A 104 15.03 7.22 -14.47
CA PRO A 104 15.96 8.29 -14.82
C PRO A 104 17.15 8.39 -13.84
N VAL A 105 16.97 8.05 -12.56
CA VAL A 105 18.06 7.96 -11.58
C VAL A 105 19.09 6.90 -12.00
N ALA A 106 18.64 5.72 -12.41
CA ALA A 106 19.50 4.63 -12.85
C ALA A 106 20.23 4.97 -14.16
N GLU A 107 19.56 5.67 -15.09
CA GLU A 107 20.16 6.15 -16.34
C GLU A 107 21.28 7.19 -16.08
N ARG A 108 21.10 8.06 -15.07
CA ARG A 108 22.12 9.04 -14.67
C ARG A 108 23.20 8.47 -13.75
N GLY A 109 22.94 7.36 -13.08
CA GLY A 109 23.81 6.79 -12.05
C GLY A 109 23.83 7.58 -10.74
N GLN A 110 23.03 8.64 -10.60
CA GLN A 110 22.99 9.51 -9.43
C GLN A 110 21.55 9.96 -9.13
N ALA A 111 21.20 9.93 -7.84
CA ALA A 111 19.95 10.45 -7.31
C ALA A 111 20.18 11.80 -6.62
N SER A 112 19.23 12.72 -6.78
CA SER A 112 19.14 13.93 -5.97
C SER A 112 18.61 13.61 -4.56
N ALA A 113 18.82 14.52 -3.61
CA ALA A 113 18.28 14.39 -2.26
C ALA A 113 16.75 14.25 -2.25
N ALA A 114 16.04 15.00 -3.10
CA ALA A 114 14.59 14.91 -3.22
C ALA A 114 14.12 13.55 -3.78
N GLU A 115 14.85 12.97 -4.73
CA GLU A 115 14.53 11.64 -5.25
C GLU A 115 14.77 10.54 -4.19
N LEU A 116 15.85 10.64 -3.42
CA LEU A 116 16.14 9.72 -2.32
C LEU A 116 15.09 9.83 -1.20
N ASP A 117 14.70 11.04 -0.83
CA ASP A 117 13.64 11.26 0.16
C ASP A 117 12.29 10.69 -0.32
N ALA A 118 11.90 10.95 -1.57
CA ALA A 118 10.68 10.39 -2.15
C ALA A 118 10.71 8.85 -2.19
N LEU A 119 11.83 8.24 -2.60
CA LEU A 119 12.00 6.78 -2.58
C LEU A 119 11.98 6.21 -1.16
N THR A 120 12.48 6.95 -0.17
CA THR A 120 12.43 6.56 1.23
C THR A 120 10.98 6.59 1.74
N ALA A 121 10.25 7.67 1.46
CA ALA A 121 8.83 7.78 1.79
C ALA A 121 8.00 6.65 1.17
N TYR A 122 8.21 6.34 -0.11
CA TYR A 122 7.53 5.23 -0.77
C TYR A 122 7.92 3.86 -0.23
N THR A 123 9.19 3.67 0.14
CA THR A 123 9.62 2.43 0.82
C THR A 123 8.91 2.24 2.15
N HIS A 124 8.81 3.30 2.98
CA HIS A 124 8.01 3.24 4.21
C HIS A 124 6.53 2.98 3.93
N GLY A 125 5.97 3.59 2.87
CA GLY A 125 4.61 3.31 2.41
C GLY A 125 4.40 1.82 2.10
N TYR A 126 5.38 1.19 1.46
CA TYR A 126 5.32 -0.24 1.17
C TYR A 126 5.44 -1.09 2.45
N CYS A 127 6.33 -0.74 3.40
CA CYS A 127 6.39 -1.36 4.72
C CYS A 127 5.04 -1.30 5.45
N ALA A 128 4.40 -0.13 5.46
CA ALA A 128 3.08 0.07 6.03
C ALA A 128 2.02 -0.82 5.36
N MET A 129 2.04 -0.97 4.04
CA MET A 129 1.10 -1.84 3.33
C MET A 129 1.33 -3.32 3.59
N LEU A 130 2.59 -3.74 3.79
CA LEU A 130 2.90 -5.09 4.23
C LEU A 130 2.30 -5.37 5.61
N LEU A 131 2.48 -4.47 6.58
CA LEU A 131 1.89 -4.60 7.91
C LEU A 131 0.36 -4.59 7.87
N TYR A 132 -0.23 -3.68 7.09
CA TYR A 132 -1.68 -3.58 6.92
C TYR A 132 -2.29 -4.83 6.30
N THR A 133 -1.72 -5.37 5.22
CA THR A 133 -2.20 -6.62 4.60
C THR A 133 -1.88 -7.86 5.45
N GLY A 134 -0.71 -7.87 6.08
CA GLY A 134 -0.24 -8.91 7.00
C GLY A 134 -0.92 -8.89 8.37
N SER A 135 -1.73 -7.86 8.67
CA SER A 135 -2.51 -7.76 9.91
C SER A 135 -3.51 -8.89 10.07
N CYS A 136 -3.93 -9.51 8.96
CA CYS A 136 -4.89 -10.61 8.98
C CYS A 136 -4.44 -11.75 9.92
N PRO A 137 -5.37 -12.31 10.72
CA PRO A 137 -5.11 -13.51 11.50
C PRO A 137 -4.82 -14.70 10.59
N ARG A 138 -3.98 -15.61 11.08
CA ARG A 138 -3.65 -16.84 10.34
C ARG A 138 -4.88 -17.64 9.91
N PRO A 139 -5.94 -17.83 10.74
CA PRO A 139 -7.15 -18.52 10.30
C PRO A 139 -7.81 -17.91 9.06
N VAL A 140 -7.91 -16.57 8.99
CA VAL A 140 -8.46 -15.87 7.82
C VAL A 140 -7.56 -16.05 6.61
N TYR A 141 -6.24 -15.94 6.79
CA TYR A 141 -5.29 -16.17 5.71
C TYR A 141 -5.41 -17.60 5.15
N THR A 142 -5.46 -18.62 6.00
CA THR A 142 -5.51 -20.02 5.57
C THR A 142 -6.89 -20.46 5.09
N GLY A 143 -7.97 -19.86 5.60
CA GLY A 143 -9.36 -20.24 5.31
C GLY A 143 -9.97 -19.49 4.13
N LEU A 144 -9.53 -18.25 3.87
CA LEU A 144 -10.11 -17.37 2.84
C LEU A 144 -9.08 -16.95 1.80
N ILE A 145 -8.03 -16.24 2.23
CA ILE A 145 -7.11 -15.56 1.31
C ILE A 145 -6.31 -16.57 0.48
N ARG A 146 -5.63 -17.51 1.13
CA ARG A 146 -4.80 -18.51 0.46
C ARG A 146 -5.59 -19.44 -0.48
N PRO A 147 -6.75 -20.00 -0.08
CA PRO A 147 -7.59 -20.77 -0.99
C PRO A 147 -8.04 -19.96 -2.22
N SER A 148 -8.41 -18.68 -2.05
CA SER A 148 -8.80 -17.84 -3.18
C SER A 148 -7.67 -17.64 -4.21
N MET A 149 -6.42 -17.44 -3.75
CA MET A 149 -5.25 -17.37 -4.64
C MET A 149 -5.01 -18.70 -5.35
N PHE A 150 -5.13 -19.82 -4.63
CA PHE A 150 -4.95 -21.16 -5.20
C PHE A 150 -5.99 -21.47 -6.30
N LEU A 151 -7.25 -21.01 -6.11
CA LEU A 151 -8.31 -21.14 -7.12
C LEU A 151 -8.01 -20.37 -8.40
N GLN A 152 -7.27 -19.25 -8.33
CA GLN A 152 -6.78 -18.57 -9.53
C GLN A 152 -5.68 -19.37 -10.22
N HIS A 153 -4.69 -19.83 -9.45
CA HIS A 153 -3.60 -20.65 -9.96
C HIS A 153 -2.84 -21.34 -8.80
N PRO A 154 -2.53 -22.65 -8.87
CA PRO A 154 -1.81 -23.35 -7.80
C PRO A 154 -0.45 -22.74 -7.43
N GLY A 155 0.29 -22.26 -8.45
CA GLY A 155 1.56 -21.54 -8.28
C GLY A 155 1.46 -20.04 -7.98
N PHE A 156 0.31 -19.49 -7.59
CA PHE A 156 0.11 -18.05 -7.39
C PHE A 156 1.21 -17.43 -6.52
N SER A 157 1.81 -16.35 -7.03
CA SER A 157 3.03 -15.77 -6.46
C SER A 157 3.08 -14.25 -6.66
N GLY A 158 3.53 -13.54 -5.63
CA GLY A 158 3.82 -12.10 -5.70
C GLY A 158 4.86 -11.73 -6.76
N THR A 159 5.70 -12.69 -7.19
CA THR A 159 6.68 -12.48 -8.27
C THR A 159 6.06 -12.25 -9.65
N TRP A 160 4.75 -12.47 -9.79
CA TRP A 160 4.01 -12.22 -11.04
C TRP A 160 3.55 -10.77 -11.18
N ALA A 161 3.67 -9.96 -10.11
CA ALA A 161 3.31 -8.55 -10.13
C ALA A 161 4.14 -7.78 -11.19
N PRO A 162 3.50 -7.20 -12.22
CA PRO A 162 4.24 -6.52 -13.28
C PRO A 162 5.00 -5.29 -12.79
N ASP A 163 4.41 -4.57 -11.83
CA ASP A 163 4.95 -3.31 -11.29
C ASP A 163 6.14 -3.53 -10.35
N PHE A 164 6.37 -4.76 -9.90
CA PHE A 164 7.54 -5.05 -9.07
C PHE A 164 8.85 -5.03 -9.88
N GLY A 165 8.78 -5.30 -11.19
CA GLY A 165 9.95 -5.40 -12.07
C GLY A 165 10.94 -4.23 -11.96
N PRO A 166 10.48 -2.96 -12.08
CA PRO A 166 11.30 -1.76 -11.95
C PRO A 166 11.95 -1.56 -10.57
N VAL A 167 11.27 -1.95 -9.48
CA VAL A 167 11.76 -1.71 -8.10
C VAL A 167 12.51 -2.92 -7.51
N ARG A 168 12.44 -4.07 -8.16
CA ARG A 168 12.96 -5.35 -7.68
C ARG A 168 14.45 -5.33 -7.34
N ALA A 169 15.28 -4.57 -8.05
CA ALA A 169 16.71 -4.51 -7.75
C ALA A 169 16.97 -3.90 -6.37
N LEU A 170 16.27 -2.80 -6.07
CA LEU A 170 16.32 -2.11 -4.78
C LEU A 170 15.91 -3.05 -3.64
N PHE A 171 14.73 -3.67 -3.73
CA PHE A 171 14.21 -4.55 -2.67
C PHE A 171 14.93 -5.89 -2.54
N ARG A 172 15.70 -6.31 -3.56
CA ARG A 172 16.61 -7.46 -3.46
C ARG A 172 17.99 -7.07 -2.90
N GLY A 173 18.19 -5.82 -2.49
CA GLY A 173 19.47 -5.34 -1.98
C GLY A 173 20.59 -5.41 -3.03
N ARG A 174 20.26 -5.34 -4.33
CA ARG A 174 21.30 -5.32 -5.36
C ARG A 174 21.98 -3.94 -5.33
N PRO A 175 23.33 -3.88 -5.26
CA PRO A 175 24.03 -2.61 -5.28
C PRO A 175 23.63 -1.77 -6.50
N GLN A 176 23.46 -0.46 -6.29
CA GLN A 176 23.20 0.52 -7.35
C GLN A 176 24.11 1.73 -7.10
N PRO A 177 24.71 2.33 -8.15
CA PRO A 177 25.61 3.48 -7.97
C PRO A 177 24.98 4.65 -7.18
N TRP A 178 23.68 4.88 -7.38
CA TRP A 178 22.92 5.94 -6.71
C TRP A 178 22.49 5.60 -5.26
N THR A 179 22.80 4.39 -4.78
CA THR A 179 22.52 3.96 -3.40
C THR A 179 23.77 3.81 -2.53
N ASP A 180 24.97 4.11 -3.04
CA ASP A 180 26.21 3.82 -2.30
C ASP A 180 26.64 4.97 -1.37
N GLY A 181 26.18 6.21 -1.62
CA GLY A 181 26.53 7.40 -0.85
C GLY A 181 25.88 7.50 0.53
N PRO A 182 26.41 8.33 1.45
CA PRO A 182 25.80 8.59 2.76
C PRO A 182 24.38 9.17 2.68
N GLU A 183 24.08 9.92 1.62
CA GLU A 183 22.76 10.51 1.37
C GLU A 183 21.66 9.46 1.21
N ALA A 184 22.01 8.25 0.73
CA ALA A 184 21.08 7.14 0.56
C ALA A 184 20.91 6.28 1.82
N ALA A 185 21.49 6.66 2.97
CA ALA A 185 21.41 5.89 4.21
C ALA A 185 19.97 5.66 4.69
N GLY A 186 19.12 6.68 4.60
CA GLY A 186 17.70 6.57 4.97
C GLY A 186 16.95 5.55 4.10
N LEU A 187 17.20 5.58 2.78
CA LEU A 187 16.60 4.61 1.86
C LEU A 187 17.09 3.19 2.16
N ARG A 188 18.39 2.98 2.40
CA ARG A 188 18.93 1.66 2.75
C ARG A 188 18.31 1.12 4.03
N ALA A 189 18.21 1.95 5.08
CA ALA A 189 17.56 1.56 6.32
C ALA A 189 16.09 1.15 6.09
N ALA A 190 15.34 1.93 5.33
CA ALA A 190 13.95 1.62 4.98
C ALA A 190 13.81 0.28 4.21
N VAL A 191 14.76 -0.03 3.31
CA VAL A 191 14.79 -1.32 2.58
C VAL A 191 15.10 -2.50 3.50
N GLU A 192 15.97 -2.33 4.49
CA GLU A 192 16.21 -3.37 5.50
C GLU A 192 14.98 -3.60 6.38
N THR A 193 14.32 -2.53 6.85
CA THR A 193 13.05 -2.63 7.58
C THR A 193 12.00 -3.38 6.76
N HIS A 194 11.90 -3.10 5.45
CA HIS A 194 11.02 -3.85 4.55
C HIS A 194 11.32 -5.36 4.58
N LYS A 195 12.60 -5.77 4.53
CA LYS A 195 12.97 -7.20 4.56
C LYS A 195 12.54 -7.85 5.86
N THR A 196 12.84 -7.21 7.00
CA THR A 196 12.41 -7.68 8.33
C THR A 196 10.90 -7.88 8.40
N ILE A 197 10.13 -6.89 7.97
CA ILE A 197 8.65 -6.95 7.96
C ILE A 197 8.16 -8.09 7.05
N HIS A 198 8.69 -8.17 5.84
CA HIS A 198 8.31 -9.19 4.86
C HIS A 198 8.57 -10.61 5.40
N ASP A 199 9.75 -10.84 5.97
CA ASP A 199 10.15 -12.14 6.52
C ASP A 199 9.31 -12.50 7.76
N GLY A 200 9.03 -11.52 8.63
CA GLY A 200 8.13 -11.68 9.76
C GLY A 200 6.71 -12.08 9.34
N ILE A 201 6.13 -11.41 8.33
CA ILE A 201 4.81 -11.76 7.79
C ILE A 201 4.82 -13.17 7.20
N ALA A 202 5.86 -13.51 6.44
CA ALA A 202 6.00 -14.85 5.86
C ALA A 202 6.06 -15.93 6.95
N ALA A 203 6.84 -15.70 8.02
CA ALA A 203 6.92 -16.59 9.17
C ALA A 203 5.56 -16.72 9.91
N LYS A 204 4.81 -15.62 10.05
CA LYS A 204 3.48 -15.60 10.68
C LYS A 204 2.46 -16.40 9.86
N LEU A 205 2.33 -16.11 8.57
CA LEU A 205 1.25 -16.63 7.72
C LEU A 205 1.57 -18.00 7.12
N VAL A 206 2.84 -18.30 6.90
CA VAL A 206 3.33 -19.53 6.27
C VAL A 206 4.54 -20.09 7.06
N PRO A 207 4.36 -20.53 8.32
CA PRO A 207 5.47 -20.92 9.19
C PRO A 207 6.27 -22.14 8.72
N SER A 208 5.70 -22.97 7.83
CA SER A 208 6.45 -24.05 7.18
C SER A 208 7.35 -23.58 6.04
N GLY A 209 7.40 -22.27 5.77
CA GLY A 209 8.20 -21.63 4.71
C GLY A 209 7.76 -21.93 3.28
N ARG A 210 6.92 -22.96 3.08
CA ARG A 210 6.48 -23.39 1.76
C ARG A 210 5.45 -22.44 1.18
N SER A 211 5.90 -21.53 0.32
CA SER A 211 5.03 -20.72 -0.53
C SER A 211 4.13 -21.62 -1.38
N LEU A 212 3.00 -21.09 -1.88
CA LEU A 212 2.14 -21.84 -2.82
C LEU A 212 2.95 -22.41 -4.00
N LEU A 213 3.89 -21.60 -4.52
CA LEU A 213 4.87 -22.03 -5.51
C LEU A 213 5.66 -23.26 -5.02
N GLN A 214 6.26 -23.22 -3.84
CA GLN A 214 7.03 -24.36 -3.30
C GLN A 214 6.17 -25.59 -2.95
N GLN A 215 4.88 -25.41 -2.64
CA GLN A 215 3.95 -26.53 -2.45
C GLN A 215 3.56 -27.18 -3.79
N SER A 216 3.42 -26.38 -4.85
CA SER A 216 3.21 -26.88 -6.22
C SER A 216 4.49 -27.39 -6.89
N MET A 217 5.67 -27.15 -6.31
CA MET A 217 6.97 -27.55 -6.85
C MET A 217 7.27 -29.05 -6.74
N SER A 218 6.36 -29.86 -6.21
CA SER A 218 6.38 -31.29 -6.52
C SER A 218 6.11 -31.56 -8.01
N GLU A 219 5.58 -30.58 -8.79
CA GLU A 219 5.14 -30.83 -10.16
C GLU A 219 5.74 -29.92 -11.26
N THR A 220 5.94 -28.60 -11.13
CA THR A 220 6.76 -27.76 -12.09
C THR A 220 6.87 -26.30 -11.59
N SER A 221 8.05 -25.68 -11.69
CA SER A 221 8.26 -24.25 -11.38
C SER A 221 7.61 -23.33 -12.43
N VAL A 222 6.58 -22.56 -12.06
CA VAL A 222 5.91 -21.60 -12.96
C VAL A 222 6.66 -20.28 -12.97
N LYS A 223 7.31 -19.97 -14.10
CA LYS A 223 7.98 -18.68 -14.32
C LYS A 223 6.97 -17.57 -14.59
N SER A 224 7.30 -16.34 -14.19
CA SER A 224 6.53 -15.16 -14.55
C SER A 224 6.44 -15.03 -16.08
N SER A 225 5.24 -14.77 -16.59
CA SER A 225 4.91 -14.60 -18.00
C SER A 225 3.78 -13.57 -18.16
N ALA A 226 3.48 -13.18 -19.41
CA ALA A 226 2.34 -12.30 -19.69
C ALA A 226 1.00 -12.87 -19.17
N LYS A 227 0.84 -14.21 -19.22
CA LYS A 227 -0.38 -14.87 -18.73
C LYS A 227 -0.50 -14.79 -17.21
N THR A 228 0.58 -15.08 -16.49
CA THR A 228 0.56 -15.01 -15.01
C THR A 228 0.40 -13.57 -14.51
N ALA A 229 0.92 -12.58 -15.26
CA ALA A 229 0.68 -11.17 -15.00
C ALA A 229 -0.82 -10.81 -15.08
N VAL A 230 -1.53 -11.27 -16.12
CA VAL A 230 -2.98 -11.04 -16.26
C VAL A 230 -3.77 -11.68 -15.13
N LEU A 231 -3.43 -12.91 -14.73
CA LEU A 231 -4.07 -13.57 -13.59
C LEU A 231 -3.85 -12.80 -12.28
N TYR A 232 -2.63 -12.30 -12.09
CA TYR A 232 -2.25 -11.52 -10.92
C TYR A 232 -3.02 -10.19 -10.87
N ASP A 233 -3.02 -9.44 -11.97
CA ASP A 233 -3.79 -8.19 -12.10
C ASP A 233 -5.29 -8.43 -11.88
N ASN A 234 -5.85 -9.49 -12.45
CA ASN A 234 -7.27 -9.82 -12.29
C ASN A 234 -7.64 -10.12 -10.83
N TYR A 235 -6.84 -10.92 -10.12
CA TYR A 235 -7.08 -11.24 -8.71
C TYR A 235 -7.12 -9.98 -7.82
N PHE A 236 -6.26 -9.00 -8.10
CA PHE A 236 -6.22 -7.73 -7.37
C PHE A 236 -7.04 -6.61 -8.01
N LEU A 237 -7.98 -6.94 -8.92
CA LEU A 237 -8.85 -5.98 -9.60
C LEU A 237 -8.08 -4.81 -10.24
N THR A 238 -6.94 -5.11 -10.85
CA THR A 238 -6.08 -4.14 -11.53
C THR A 238 -6.33 -4.16 -13.03
N LEU A 239 -6.63 -3.01 -13.61
CA LEU A 239 -6.85 -2.80 -15.03
C LEU A 239 -5.63 -2.15 -15.66
N ARG A 240 -5.20 -2.63 -16.83
CA ARG A 240 -4.09 -2.07 -17.59
C ARG A 240 -4.62 -1.25 -18.75
N ALA A 241 -4.42 0.07 -18.69
CA ALA A 241 -4.88 1.00 -19.73
C ALA A 241 -3.96 2.23 -19.82
N PRO A 242 -3.97 2.98 -20.94
CA PRO A 242 -3.34 4.30 -20.99
C PRO A 242 -3.85 5.17 -19.83
N THR A 243 -2.98 5.46 -18.87
CA THR A 243 -3.35 6.11 -17.60
C THR A 243 -2.48 7.35 -17.41
N ARG A 244 -3.09 8.47 -17.01
CA ARG A 244 -2.36 9.70 -16.70
C ARG A 244 -1.67 9.62 -15.34
N ALA A 245 -0.55 10.32 -15.20
CA ALA A 245 0.21 10.37 -13.96
C ALA A 245 -0.60 10.84 -12.74
N ASP A 246 -1.43 11.85 -12.90
CA ASP A 246 -2.29 12.42 -11.86
C ASP A 246 -3.41 11.45 -11.44
N ARG A 247 -3.93 10.63 -12.36
CA ARG A 247 -4.89 9.57 -12.03
C ARG A 247 -4.29 8.45 -11.20
N ILE A 248 -2.98 8.20 -11.30
CA ILE A 248 -2.31 7.25 -10.39
C ILE A 248 -2.29 7.84 -8.97
N VAL A 249 -1.98 9.13 -8.85
CA VAL A 249 -1.95 9.84 -7.55
C VAL A 249 -3.33 9.93 -6.92
N ASP A 250 -4.35 10.28 -7.69
CA ASP A 250 -5.76 10.32 -7.26
C ASP A 250 -6.22 8.97 -6.69
N GLN A 251 -6.00 7.88 -7.43
CA GLN A 251 -6.33 6.52 -6.99
C GLN A 251 -5.54 6.07 -5.75
N LEU A 252 -4.29 6.50 -5.62
CA LEU A 252 -3.46 6.27 -4.44
C LEU A 252 -4.06 7.00 -3.23
N LEU A 253 -4.33 8.30 -3.35
CA LEU A 253 -4.86 9.14 -2.27
C LEU A 253 -6.21 8.65 -1.75
N ARG A 254 -7.15 8.28 -2.65
CA ARG A 254 -8.43 7.67 -2.27
C ARG A 254 -8.25 6.41 -1.41
N ARG A 255 -7.31 5.55 -1.79
CA ARG A 255 -7.02 4.32 -1.06
C ARG A 255 -6.29 4.58 0.26
N LEU A 256 -5.36 5.54 0.31
CA LEU A 256 -4.69 5.94 1.55
C LEU A 256 -5.72 6.47 2.55
N ARG A 257 -6.69 7.27 2.10
CA ARG A 257 -7.82 7.73 2.93
C ARG A 257 -8.66 6.55 3.43
N ALA A 258 -9.01 5.60 2.57
CA ALA A 258 -9.79 4.42 2.96
C ALA A 258 -9.05 3.55 3.99
N VAL A 259 -7.72 3.37 3.85
CA VAL A 259 -6.89 2.69 4.86
C VAL A 259 -6.86 3.46 6.17
N ALA A 260 -6.71 4.79 6.11
CA ALA A 260 -6.70 5.61 7.31
C ALA A 260 -8.03 5.52 8.08
N LEU A 261 -9.16 5.58 7.37
CA LEU A 261 -10.49 5.41 7.94
C LEU A 261 -10.67 4.01 8.56
N ASP A 262 -10.27 2.95 7.85
CA ASP A 262 -10.31 1.59 8.38
C ASP A 262 -9.51 1.46 9.69
N VAL A 263 -8.23 1.86 9.67
CA VAL A 263 -7.37 1.68 10.85
C VAL A 263 -7.83 2.56 12.01
N ALA A 264 -8.37 3.76 11.76
CA ALA A 264 -8.94 4.59 12.80
C ALA A 264 -10.21 4.00 13.42
N ALA A 265 -11.02 3.27 12.63
CA ALA A 265 -12.24 2.64 13.11
C ALA A 265 -12.02 1.29 13.79
N ASN A 266 -11.04 0.51 13.32
CA ASN A 266 -10.90 -0.91 13.70
C ASN A 266 -9.56 -1.23 14.37
N ASP A 267 -8.64 -0.27 14.49
CA ASP A 267 -7.22 -0.54 14.80
C ASP A 267 -6.54 -1.39 13.69
N LEU A 268 -5.22 -1.42 13.68
CA LEU A 268 -4.43 -2.30 12.81
C LEU A 268 -4.66 -3.77 13.19
N TYR A 269 -4.94 -4.09 14.45
CA TYR A 269 -5.16 -5.45 14.94
C TYR A 269 -6.48 -5.59 15.72
N PRO A 270 -7.66 -5.54 15.07
CA PRO A 270 -8.96 -5.57 15.75
C PRO A 270 -9.22 -6.83 16.59
N LEU A 271 -8.51 -7.92 16.28
CA LEU A 271 -8.59 -9.20 16.99
C LEU A 271 -7.38 -9.43 17.92
N GLY A 272 -6.61 -8.38 18.20
CA GLY A 272 -5.27 -8.43 18.77
C GLY A 272 -4.24 -8.99 17.79
N HIS A 273 -2.98 -9.04 18.20
CA HIS A 273 -1.87 -9.54 17.35
C HIS A 273 -1.99 -11.02 16.92
N GLY A 274 -3.01 -11.74 17.41
CA GLY A 274 -3.48 -13.00 16.83
C GLY A 274 -2.52 -14.20 16.91
N VAL A 275 -1.36 -14.06 17.56
CA VAL A 275 -0.39 -15.14 17.79
C VAL A 275 0.09 -15.05 19.24
N PRO A 276 0.07 -16.15 20.03
CA PRO A 276 0.56 -16.16 21.42
C PRO A 276 2.04 -15.77 21.57
N ARG A 277 2.80 -15.85 20.49
CA ARG A 277 4.19 -15.40 20.37
C ARG A 277 4.41 -14.89 18.96
N MET A 278 4.42 -13.57 18.78
CA MET A 278 4.78 -12.96 17.50
C MET A 278 6.20 -13.43 17.10
N PRO A 279 6.48 -13.62 15.79
CA PRO A 279 7.84 -13.86 15.32
C PRO A 279 8.78 -12.78 15.86
N ALA A 280 10.03 -13.14 16.14
CA ALA A 280 10.99 -12.21 16.77
C ALA A 280 11.22 -10.94 15.93
N GLU A 281 11.06 -11.09 14.61
CA GLU A 281 11.15 -10.03 13.60
C GLU A 281 10.12 -8.92 13.85
N TYR A 282 8.92 -9.23 14.36
CA TYR A 282 7.90 -8.22 14.70
C TYR A 282 8.21 -7.44 15.98
N GLY A 283 9.10 -7.97 16.83
CA GLY A 283 9.52 -7.29 18.05
C GLY A 283 10.67 -6.31 17.84
N GLN A 284 11.14 -6.11 16.61
CA GLN A 284 12.21 -5.17 16.30
C GLN A 284 11.69 -3.73 16.31
N ASP A 285 12.48 -2.82 16.88
CA ASP A 285 12.10 -1.43 17.13
C ASP A 285 11.65 -0.71 15.83
N GLU A 286 12.27 -1.02 14.70
CA GLU A 286 11.92 -0.46 13.40
C GLU A 286 10.55 -0.93 12.87
N VAL A 287 10.15 -2.17 13.18
CA VAL A 287 8.83 -2.71 12.79
C VAL A 287 7.76 -2.05 13.64
N ILE A 288 8.00 -1.99 14.95
CA ILE A 288 7.16 -1.30 15.93
C ILE A 288 6.99 0.18 15.54
N ALA A 289 8.09 0.87 15.20
CA ALA A 289 8.04 2.26 14.75
C ALA A 289 7.23 2.42 13.45
N CYS A 290 7.28 1.44 12.54
CA CYS A 290 6.46 1.46 11.33
C CYS A 290 4.97 1.24 11.63
N GLU A 291 4.63 0.35 12.57
CA GLU A 291 3.24 0.10 13.02
C GLU A 291 2.64 1.35 13.68
N TYR A 292 3.29 1.89 14.72
CA TYR A 292 2.83 3.11 15.40
C TYR A 292 2.94 4.36 14.50
N GLY A 293 3.81 4.33 13.51
CA GLY A 293 4.01 5.39 12.53
C GLY A 293 3.01 5.40 11.37
N LEU A 294 2.07 4.44 11.30
CA LEU A 294 1.26 4.19 10.11
C LEU A 294 0.64 5.48 9.52
N PHE A 295 -0.13 6.25 10.29
CA PHE A 295 -0.78 7.46 9.76
C PHE A 295 0.22 8.51 9.27
N LYS A 296 1.37 8.67 9.94
CA LYS A 296 2.43 9.59 9.51
C LYS A 296 3.01 9.13 8.17
N ILE A 297 3.20 7.83 8.00
CA ILE A 297 3.65 7.22 6.74
C ILE A 297 2.62 7.45 5.63
N LEU A 298 1.33 7.19 5.87
CA LEU A 298 0.27 7.41 4.89
C LEU A 298 0.21 8.89 4.45
N SER A 299 0.25 9.81 5.41
CA SER A 299 0.29 11.25 5.15
C SER A 299 1.51 11.63 4.32
N ARG A 300 2.71 11.16 4.70
CA ARG A 300 3.95 11.47 3.98
C ARG A 300 3.91 10.94 2.55
N VAL A 301 3.45 9.71 2.34
CA VAL A 301 3.29 9.13 0.99
C VAL A 301 2.33 9.96 0.15
N GLY A 302 1.20 10.38 0.73
CA GLY A 302 0.22 11.23 0.06
C GLY A 302 0.80 12.58 -0.37
N GLU A 303 1.50 13.26 0.54
CA GLU A 303 2.16 14.54 0.26
C GLU A 303 3.26 14.42 -0.82
N THR A 304 4.08 13.36 -0.73
CA THR A 304 5.13 13.09 -1.72
C THR A 304 4.52 12.82 -3.09
N ALA A 305 3.45 12.01 -3.17
CA ALA A 305 2.77 11.71 -4.43
C ALA A 305 2.06 12.93 -5.03
N ALA A 306 1.50 13.79 -4.17
CA ALA A 306 0.84 15.04 -4.57
C ALA A 306 1.81 16.18 -4.91
N GLY A 307 3.11 16.01 -4.69
CA GLY A 307 4.12 17.06 -4.90
C GLY A 307 4.00 18.22 -3.91
N LEU A 308 3.45 17.97 -2.71
CA LEU A 308 3.22 18.98 -1.67
C LEU A 308 4.36 19.06 -0.65
N VAL A 309 5.37 18.20 -0.77
CA VAL A 309 6.57 18.26 0.05
C VAL A 309 7.42 19.45 -0.39
N PRO A 310 7.78 20.39 0.50
CA PRO A 310 8.67 21.48 0.16
C PRO A 310 9.98 20.92 -0.38
N ALA A 311 10.44 21.42 -1.53
CA ALA A 311 11.82 21.17 -1.95
C ALA A 311 12.72 21.71 -0.82
N HIS A 312 13.56 20.84 -0.22
CA HIS A 312 14.56 21.28 0.72
C HIS A 312 15.48 22.30 0.00
N THR A 313 15.23 23.59 0.24
CA THR A 313 16.11 24.71 -0.16
C THR A 313 17.30 24.79 0.77
#